data_AF-A0A971TRC5-F1
#
_entry.id   AF-A0A971TRC5-F1
#
_cell.length_a   1.000
_cell.length_b   1.000
_cell.length_c   1.000
_cell.angle_alpha   90.00
_cell.angle_beta   90.00
_cell.angle_gamma   90.00
#
_symmetry.space_group_name_H-M   'P 1'
#
loop_
_entity.id
_entity.type
_entity.pdbx_description
1 polymer ?
#
loop_
_entity_poly.entity_id
_entity_poly.type
_entity_poly.pdbx_seq_one_letter_code
_entity_poly.pdbx_strand_id
1 'polypeptide(L)'
;VYAFFQMGTNRTSAAPYKIFYDGGELLSTQNQYSTISEQGDWVRIGLDLPFPAGSAGYVQLSNNAPDNALVSADAVKFVYKGTGELPPAPAIITAVSRKTHGGAGVYDVDVFVASSIEGRTDGPTKLIVAFDAEIQGAGGLSVSDVSLSAGSITQLSIVNDTELHIGLSGVASGSVLTVSFPGITGLSDQEIEETLCVRVLTGDVTGDGQVNIFDLVQVRNELNQAPNDSTFTRDVTADGAINIFDLVAVRNNLNQSVPACP
;
A
#
# COMPACT_ATOMS: atom_id res chain seq x y z
N VAL A 1 -29.67 0.28 -12.52
CA VAL A 1 -30.87 -0.55 -12.79
C VAL A 1 -31.43 -0.19 -14.15
N TYR A 2 -31.71 -1.18 -14.98
CA TYR A 2 -32.29 -1.01 -16.32
C TYR A 2 -33.61 -1.77 -16.44
N ALA A 3 -34.52 -1.28 -17.26
CA ALA A 3 -35.72 -2.00 -17.66
C ALA A 3 -35.77 -2.11 -19.19
N PHE A 4 -36.26 -3.24 -19.68
CA PHE A 4 -36.62 -3.45 -21.07
C PHE A 4 -38.14 -3.51 -21.14
N PHE A 5 -38.71 -2.92 -22.18
CA PHE A 5 -40.14 -2.97 -22.47
C PHE A 5 -40.38 -2.78 -23.96
N GLN A 6 -41.45 -3.40 -24.46
CA GLN A 6 -41.92 -3.19 -25.82
C GLN A 6 -42.70 -1.88 -25.92
N MET A 7 -42.37 -1.07 -26.91
CA MET A 7 -42.99 0.21 -27.23
C MET A 7 -43.98 0.05 -28.39
N GLY A 8 -45.01 0.89 -28.41
CA GLY A 8 -45.99 0.88 -29.48
C GLY A 8 -47.04 1.97 -29.39
N THR A 9 -47.90 2.06 -30.41
CA THR A 9 -48.87 3.15 -30.57
C THR A 9 -50.01 3.12 -29.56
N ASN A 10 -50.22 1.99 -28.89
CA ASN A 10 -51.23 1.78 -27.85
C ASN A 10 -50.66 1.81 -26.42
N ARG A 11 -49.40 2.21 -26.25
CA ARG A 11 -48.71 2.24 -24.95
C ARG A 11 -48.68 3.63 -24.35
N THR A 12 -48.66 3.71 -23.02
CA THR A 12 -48.55 4.98 -22.31
C THR A 12 -47.16 5.62 -22.50
N SER A 13 -47.10 6.94 -22.51
CA SER A 13 -45.84 7.69 -22.48
C SER A 13 -45.33 7.94 -21.05
N ALA A 14 -46.04 7.47 -20.03
CA ALA A 14 -45.75 7.76 -18.63
C ALA A 14 -45.89 6.53 -17.72
N ALA A 15 -45.27 5.41 -18.09
CA ALA A 15 -45.27 4.18 -17.29
C ALA A 15 -44.44 4.35 -15.99
N PRO A 16 -45.04 4.22 -14.80
CA PRO A 16 -44.34 4.44 -13.54
C PRO A 16 -43.58 3.19 -13.04
N TYR A 17 -42.24 3.27 -12.99
CA TYR A 17 -41.38 2.30 -12.32
C TYR A 17 -40.94 2.84 -10.95
N LYS A 18 -41.27 2.14 -9.86
CA LYS A 18 -40.68 2.39 -8.55
C LYS A 18 -39.53 1.42 -8.30
N ILE A 19 -38.39 1.94 -7.86
CA ILE A 19 -37.24 1.15 -7.45
C ILE A 19 -37.08 1.31 -5.95
N PHE A 20 -37.28 0.22 -5.19
CA PHE A 20 -37.07 0.17 -3.75
C PHE A 20 -35.64 -0.29 -3.48
N TYR A 21 -34.87 0.52 -2.76
CA TYR A 21 -33.45 0.31 -2.49
C TYR A 21 -33.15 0.68 -1.03
N ASP A 22 -31.94 0.41 -0.55
CA ASP A 22 -31.55 0.80 0.81
C ASP A 22 -31.44 2.33 0.92
N GLY A 23 -32.28 2.93 1.73
CA GLY A 23 -32.42 4.39 1.82
C GLY A 23 -33.65 4.99 1.14
N GLY A 24 -34.52 4.20 0.48
CA GLY A 24 -35.85 4.67 0.08
C GLY A 24 -36.42 4.08 -1.22
N GLU A 25 -37.27 4.87 -1.89
CA GLU A 25 -37.82 4.56 -3.22
C GLU A 25 -37.46 5.65 -4.24
N LEU A 26 -37.15 5.23 -5.47
CA LEU A 26 -36.97 6.11 -6.63
C LEU A 26 -38.12 5.87 -7.62
N LEU A 27 -38.85 6.92 -8.00
CA LEU A 27 -39.82 6.85 -9.10
C LEU A 27 -39.14 7.23 -10.43
N SER A 28 -39.31 6.37 -11.43
CA SER A 28 -38.77 6.51 -12.78
C SER A 28 -39.89 6.36 -13.79
N THR A 29 -40.29 7.45 -14.44
CA THR A 29 -41.37 7.46 -15.42
C THR A 29 -40.80 7.20 -16.81
N GLN A 30 -41.29 6.15 -17.48
CA GLN A 30 -40.76 5.68 -18.76
C GLN A 30 -41.76 5.88 -19.90
N ASN A 31 -41.28 6.42 -21.01
CA ASN A 31 -42.05 6.54 -22.23
C ASN A 31 -42.05 5.22 -22.99
N GLN A 32 -43.20 4.57 -23.08
CA GLN A 32 -43.38 3.32 -23.82
C GLN A 32 -44.10 3.55 -25.16
N TYR A 33 -44.48 4.79 -25.48
CA TYR A 33 -45.13 5.13 -26.72
C TYR A 33 -44.12 5.22 -27.87
N SER A 34 -44.44 4.59 -29.00
CA SER A 34 -43.75 4.79 -30.27
C SER A 34 -44.74 4.75 -31.42
N THR A 35 -44.50 5.57 -32.45
CA THR A 35 -45.24 5.51 -33.73
C THR A 35 -44.83 4.31 -34.59
N ILE A 36 -43.71 3.66 -34.25
CA ILE A 36 -43.21 2.44 -34.88
C ILE A 36 -43.49 1.27 -33.93
N SER A 37 -44.14 0.22 -34.42
CA SER A 37 -44.49 -0.97 -33.62
C SER A 37 -43.27 -1.83 -33.29
N GLU A 38 -43.32 -2.56 -32.16
CA GLU A 38 -42.36 -3.61 -31.76
C GLU A 38 -40.92 -3.11 -31.54
N GLN A 39 -40.78 -1.87 -31.08
CA GLN A 39 -39.48 -1.37 -30.61
C GLN A 39 -39.25 -1.79 -29.16
N GLY A 40 -38.03 -2.16 -28.80
CA GLY A 40 -37.65 -2.39 -27.41
C GLY A 40 -36.16 -2.13 -27.22
N ASP A 41 -35.81 -1.47 -26.12
CA ASP A 41 -34.43 -1.21 -25.74
C ASP A 41 -34.27 -1.23 -24.20
N TRP A 42 -33.05 -1.41 -23.73
CA TRP A 42 -32.70 -1.32 -22.32
C TRP A 42 -32.57 0.15 -21.88
N VAL A 43 -33.57 0.64 -21.17
CA VAL A 43 -33.57 2.00 -20.62
C VAL A 43 -33.08 1.99 -19.18
N ARG A 44 -32.16 2.90 -18.84
CA ARG A 44 -31.68 3.05 -17.45
C ARG A 44 -32.77 3.73 -16.61
N ILE A 45 -33.25 3.04 -15.58
CA ILE A 45 -34.32 3.54 -14.70
C ILE A 45 -33.81 3.97 -13.31
N GLY A 46 -32.57 3.64 -12.95
CA GLY A 46 -31.93 4.08 -11.71
C GLY A 46 -30.40 3.94 -11.76
N LEU A 47 -29.69 4.80 -11.03
CA LEU A 47 -28.24 4.90 -10.95
C LEU A 47 -27.82 5.04 -9.48
N ASP A 48 -26.71 4.41 -9.10
CA ASP A 48 -26.07 4.56 -7.78
C ASP A 48 -27.00 4.29 -6.59
N LEU A 49 -27.86 3.28 -6.75
CA LEU A 49 -28.79 2.83 -5.72
C LEU A 49 -28.17 1.63 -4.96
N PRO A 50 -27.95 1.72 -3.64
CA PRO A 50 -27.44 0.60 -2.86
C PRO A 50 -28.50 -0.49 -2.67
N PHE A 51 -28.12 -1.73 -2.94
CA PHE A 51 -28.94 -2.91 -2.72
C PHE A 51 -28.21 -3.87 -1.76
N PRO A 52 -28.75 -4.15 -0.56
CA PRO A 52 -28.18 -5.16 0.32
C PRO A 52 -28.40 -6.54 -0.29
N ALA A 53 -27.54 -7.49 0.07
CA ALA A 53 -27.73 -8.88 -0.35
C ALA A 53 -29.10 -9.40 0.10
N GLY A 54 -29.83 -10.05 -0.80
CA GLY A 54 -31.17 -10.57 -0.56
C GLY A 54 -32.22 -9.96 -1.49
N SER A 55 -33.47 -9.96 -1.06
CA SER A 55 -34.63 -9.55 -1.86
C SER A 55 -35.39 -8.34 -1.30
N ALA A 56 -34.77 -7.58 -0.40
CA ALA A 56 -35.40 -6.41 0.22
C ALA A 56 -35.57 -5.26 -0.78
N GLY A 57 -34.65 -5.11 -1.73
CA GLY A 57 -34.79 -4.15 -2.84
C GLY A 57 -35.36 -4.81 -4.10
N TYR A 58 -36.26 -4.11 -4.77
CA TYR A 58 -37.00 -4.62 -5.94
C TYR A 58 -37.47 -3.49 -6.85
N VAL A 59 -37.86 -3.84 -8.07
CA VAL A 59 -38.48 -2.91 -9.03
C VAL A 59 -39.95 -3.27 -9.19
N GLN A 60 -40.82 -2.27 -9.06
CA GLN A 60 -42.26 -2.39 -9.26
C GLN A 60 -42.69 -1.51 -10.43
N LEU A 61 -43.31 -2.11 -11.44
CA LEU A 61 -44.05 -1.39 -12.47
C LEU A 61 -45.53 -1.32 -12.08
N SER A 62 -46.11 -0.13 -12.09
CA SER A 62 -47.53 0.08 -11.81
C SER A 62 -48.31 0.40 -13.09
N ASN A 63 -49.59 0.04 -13.13
CA ASN A 63 -50.53 0.42 -14.18
C ASN A 63 -51.20 1.79 -13.93
N ASN A 64 -50.80 2.53 -12.89
CA ASN A 64 -51.31 3.86 -12.55
C ASN A 64 -50.73 4.94 -13.48
N ALA A 65 -50.92 4.77 -14.79
CA ALA A 65 -50.59 5.75 -15.81
C ALA A 65 -51.63 6.89 -15.82
N PRO A 66 -51.28 8.10 -16.28
CA PRO A 66 -52.21 9.23 -16.36
C PRO A 66 -53.26 9.10 -17.48
N ASP A 67 -53.16 8.05 -18.31
CA ASP A 67 -53.99 7.79 -19.47
C ASP A 67 -54.59 6.37 -19.43
N ASN A 68 -55.44 6.05 -20.42
CA ASN A 68 -56.03 4.72 -20.58
C ASN A 68 -55.20 3.80 -21.50
N ALA A 69 -53.95 4.16 -21.80
CA ALA A 69 -53.10 3.35 -22.67
C ALA A 69 -52.47 2.18 -21.91
N LEU A 70 -51.94 1.20 -22.64
CA LEU A 70 -51.40 -0.01 -22.03
C LEU A 70 -50.01 0.23 -21.44
N VAL A 71 -49.75 -0.35 -20.27
CA VAL A 71 -48.40 -0.49 -19.71
C VAL A 71 -47.79 -1.82 -20.19
N SER A 72 -46.54 -1.76 -20.64
CA SER A 72 -45.74 -2.87 -21.14
C SER A 72 -44.71 -3.29 -20.10
N ALA A 73 -44.72 -4.57 -19.73
CA ALA A 73 -43.78 -5.16 -18.78
C ALA A 73 -43.02 -6.29 -19.47
N ASP A 74 -41.70 -6.29 -19.38
CA ASP A 74 -40.87 -7.37 -19.91
C ASP A 74 -39.78 -7.78 -18.91
N ALA A 75 -38.66 -7.05 -18.85
CA ALA A 75 -37.52 -7.45 -18.04
C ALA A 75 -36.86 -6.29 -17.27
N VAL A 76 -36.20 -6.63 -16.16
CA VAL A 76 -35.36 -5.73 -15.36
C VAL A 76 -33.96 -6.33 -15.23
N LYS A 77 -32.93 -5.48 -15.33
CA LYS A 77 -31.52 -5.86 -15.19
C LYS A 77 -30.86 -5.00 -14.13
N PHE A 78 -30.31 -5.65 -13.11
CA PHE A 78 -29.41 -5.06 -12.14
C PHE A 78 -27.99 -5.22 -12.66
N VAL A 79 -27.24 -4.12 -12.73
CA VAL A 79 -25.82 -4.14 -13.09
C VAL A 79 -25.08 -3.68 -11.86
N TYR A 80 -24.25 -4.55 -11.30
CA TYR A 80 -23.41 -4.19 -10.16
C TYR A 80 -22.46 -3.07 -10.58
N LYS A 81 -22.56 -1.95 -9.88
CA LYS A 81 -21.54 -0.92 -9.86
C LYS A 81 -20.85 -1.13 -8.53
N GLY A 82 -19.56 -1.45 -8.56
CA GLY A 82 -18.77 -1.56 -7.33
C GLY A 82 -18.98 -0.35 -6.44
N THR A 83 -18.79 -0.53 -5.13
CA THR A 83 -18.50 0.62 -4.26
C THR A 83 -17.43 1.42 -4.97
N GLY A 84 -17.66 2.69 -5.27
CA GLY A 84 -16.63 3.53 -5.90
C GLY A 84 -15.38 3.74 -5.03
N GLU A 85 -15.30 3.05 -3.90
CA GLU A 85 -14.14 2.95 -3.04
C GLU A 85 -13.20 1.90 -3.62
N LEU A 86 -12.08 2.37 -4.16
CA LEU A 86 -10.92 1.53 -4.40
C LEU A 86 -10.51 0.88 -3.07
N PRO A 87 -9.93 -0.33 -3.07
CA PRO A 87 -9.29 -0.87 -1.87
C PRO A 87 -8.35 0.18 -1.26
N PRO A 88 -8.15 0.23 0.06
CA PRO A 88 -7.14 1.11 0.64
C PRO A 88 -5.77 0.84 0.01
N ALA A 89 -4.92 1.86 -0.07
CA ALA A 89 -3.54 1.66 -0.48
C ALA A 89 -2.84 0.67 0.47
N PRO A 90 -1.91 -0.16 -0.02
CA PRO A 90 -1.10 -1.02 0.83
C PRO A 90 -0.37 -0.21 1.92
N ALA A 91 -0.46 -0.65 3.16
CA ALA A 91 0.19 -0.04 4.31
C ALA A 91 1.50 -0.77 4.65
N ILE A 92 2.51 -0.05 5.15
CA ILE A 92 3.76 -0.66 5.59
C ILE A 92 3.52 -1.36 6.92
N ILE A 93 3.88 -2.65 7.03
CA ILE A 93 3.71 -3.42 8.27
C ILE A 93 5.04 -3.72 8.96
N THR A 94 6.12 -3.88 8.20
CA THR A 94 7.48 -4.07 8.75
C THR A 94 8.50 -3.51 7.77
N ALA A 95 9.67 -3.15 8.31
CA ALA A 95 10.82 -2.75 7.53
C ALA A 95 12.10 -3.16 8.25
N VAL A 96 13.05 -3.74 7.52
CA VAL A 96 14.35 -4.15 8.07
C VAL A 96 15.50 -3.65 7.23
N SER A 97 16.61 -3.28 7.87
CA SER A 97 17.92 -3.16 7.24
C SER A 97 18.68 -4.48 7.35
N ARG A 98 18.85 -5.15 6.21
CA ARG A 98 19.47 -6.47 6.11
C ARG A 98 20.92 -6.36 5.68
N LYS A 99 21.85 -6.99 6.42
CA LYS A 99 23.24 -7.17 5.98
C LYS A 99 23.71 -8.60 6.17
N THR A 100 24.62 -9.02 5.29
CA THR A 100 25.38 -10.25 5.45
C THR A 100 26.66 -9.95 6.23
N HIS A 101 26.87 -10.65 7.33
CA HIS A 101 28.03 -10.53 8.20
C HIS A 101 29.07 -11.59 7.81
N GLY A 102 29.68 -11.43 6.64
CA GLY A 102 30.61 -12.41 6.09
C GLY A 102 30.07 -13.85 6.14
N GLY A 103 30.82 -14.75 6.78
CA GLY A 103 30.43 -16.15 6.98
C GLY A 103 29.51 -16.39 8.18
N ALA A 104 29.24 -15.39 9.02
CA ALA A 104 28.45 -15.52 10.24
C ALA A 104 26.93 -15.53 10.00
N GLY A 105 26.49 -15.14 8.80
CA GLY A 105 25.09 -15.20 8.40
C GLY A 105 24.52 -13.85 7.96
N VAL A 106 23.20 -13.77 7.93
CA VAL A 106 22.45 -12.57 7.54
C VAL A 106 21.69 -12.08 8.74
N TYR A 107 21.81 -10.79 9.05
CA TYR A 107 21.19 -10.18 10.20
C TYR A 107 20.44 -8.92 9.83
N ASP A 108 19.28 -8.76 10.48
CA ASP A 108 18.32 -7.69 10.24
C ASP A 108 18.26 -6.75 11.43
N VAL A 109 18.35 -5.46 11.17
CA VAL A 109 17.94 -4.41 12.10
C VAL A 109 16.52 -4.02 11.74
N ASP A 110 15.56 -4.15 12.66
CA ASP A 110 14.21 -3.59 12.48
C ASP A 110 14.32 -2.07 12.37
N VAL A 111 13.91 -1.47 11.26
CA VAL A 111 13.95 -0.03 11.02
C VAL A 111 12.56 0.58 10.85
N PHE A 112 11.51 -0.19 11.12
CA PHE A 112 10.14 0.34 11.12
C PHE A 112 9.82 1.12 12.40
N VAL A 113 10.55 0.83 13.47
CA VAL A 113 10.47 1.59 14.72
C VAL A 113 11.27 2.89 14.56
N ALA A 114 10.61 4.04 14.75
CA ALA A 114 11.21 5.37 14.54
C ALA A 114 12.47 5.67 15.37
N SER A 115 12.66 4.98 16.51
CA SER A 115 13.87 5.10 17.32
C SER A 115 15.03 4.26 16.81
N SER A 116 14.79 3.32 15.91
CA SER A 116 15.80 2.38 15.44
C SER A 116 16.88 3.06 14.60
N ILE A 117 18.07 2.47 14.64
CA ILE A 117 19.30 2.99 14.05
C ILE A 117 20.02 1.86 13.33
N GLU A 118 20.37 2.07 12.07
CA GLU A 118 21.34 1.24 11.37
C GLU A 118 22.76 1.67 11.79
N GLY A 119 23.33 0.92 12.73
CA GLY A 119 24.62 1.21 13.36
C GLY A 119 25.85 0.59 12.70
N ARG A 120 25.69 -0.25 11.69
CA ARG A 120 26.81 -0.91 11.00
C ARG A 120 27.34 -0.01 9.88
N THR A 121 28.60 -0.20 9.48
CA THR A 121 29.28 0.61 8.44
C THR A 121 28.51 0.65 7.11
N ASP A 122 28.74 1.70 6.34
CA ASP A 122 28.12 1.98 5.04
C ASP A 122 26.60 2.23 5.06
N GLY A 123 25.99 2.36 6.24
CA GLY A 123 24.55 2.58 6.39
C GLY A 123 23.72 1.42 5.82
N PRO A 124 22.41 1.57 5.62
CA PRO A 124 21.59 0.50 5.07
C PRO A 124 22.02 0.19 3.63
N THR A 125 22.37 -1.07 3.34
CA THR A 125 22.72 -1.54 1.99
C THR A 125 21.61 -2.36 1.34
N LYS A 126 20.73 -2.93 2.15
CA LYS A 126 19.47 -3.53 1.72
C LYS A 126 18.37 -3.19 2.72
N LEU A 127 17.29 -2.58 2.23
CA LEU A 127 16.04 -2.46 2.97
C LEU A 127 15.05 -3.50 2.43
N ILE A 128 14.31 -4.13 3.32
CA ILE A 128 13.15 -4.95 2.97
C ILE A 128 11.96 -4.32 3.65
N VAL A 129 11.00 -3.88 2.85
CA VAL A 129 9.76 -3.24 3.31
C VAL A 129 8.62 -4.19 2.98
N ALA A 130 7.86 -4.63 3.98
CA ALA A 130 6.71 -5.50 3.79
C ALA A 130 5.42 -4.71 3.90
N PHE A 131 4.45 -5.08 3.08
CA PHE A 131 3.13 -4.45 3.00
C PHE A 131 2.04 -5.44 3.41
N ASP A 132 0.88 -4.92 3.83
CA ASP A 132 -0.29 -5.72 4.19
C ASP A 132 -1.10 -6.25 2.99
N ALA A 133 -0.76 -5.79 1.78
CA ALA A 133 -1.39 -6.16 0.52
C ALA A 133 -0.37 -6.23 -0.62
N GLU A 134 -0.78 -6.84 -1.73
CA GLU A 134 0.06 -6.96 -2.91
C GLU A 134 0.40 -5.60 -3.53
N ILE A 135 1.67 -5.44 -3.90
CA ILE A 135 2.23 -4.23 -4.49
C ILE A 135 2.69 -4.48 -5.93
N GLN A 136 2.79 -3.39 -6.69
CA GLN A 136 3.34 -3.36 -8.03
C GLN A 136 4.08 -2.04 -8.28
N GLY A 137 4.95 -2.02 -9.29
CA GLY A 137 5.50 -0.77 -9.82
C GLY A 137 4.56 -0.17 -10.86
N ALA A 138 4.25 1.12 -10.75
CA ALA A 138 3.37 1.83 -11.67
C ALA A 138 3.96 1.83 -13.10
N GLY A 139 3.33 1.09 -14.02
CA GLY A 139 3.85 0.91 -15.38
C GLY A 139 5.06 -0.03 -15.48
N GLY A 140 5.36 -0.79 -14.42
CA GLY A 140 6.49 -1.71 -14.31
C GLY A 140 7.56 -1.19 -13.33
N LEU A 141 8.16 -2.11 -12.57
CA LEU A 141 9.12 -1.76 -11.52
C LEU A 141 10.40 -1.11 -12.06
N SER A 142 10.70 0.08 -11.55
CA SER A 142 11.85 0.91 -11.90
C SER A 142 12.45 1.57 -10.66
N VAL A 143 13.76 1.87 -10.68
CA VAL A 143 14.44 2.58 -9.57
C VAL A 143 13.85 3.96 -9.28
N SER A 144 13.12 4.55 -10.22
CA SER A 144 12.38 5.81 -10.04
C SER A 144 11.17 5.71 -9.13
N ASP A 145 10.70 4.49 -8.86
CA ASP A 145 9.46 4.24 -8.11
C ASP A 145 9.66 4.45 -6.60
N VAL A 146 10.92 4.55 -6.17
CA VAL A 146 11.33 4.83 -4.80
C VAL A 146 12.20 6.09 -4.82
N SER A 147 12.00 6.97 -3.83
CA SER A 147 12.84 8.14 -3.62
C SER A 147 13.54 8.07 -2.28
N LEU A 148 14.78 8.54 -2.22
CA LEU A 148 15.61 8.57 -1.02
C LEU A 148 16.02 10.02 -0.72
N SER A 149 15.96 10.44 0.54
CA SER A 149 16.51 11.72 0.97
C SER A 149 18.05 11.78 0.92
N ALA A 150 18.71 10.62 0.97
CA ALA A 150 20.16 10.48 0.93
C ALA A 150 20.57 9.13 0.29
N GLY A 151 21.76 9.08 -0.30
CA GLY A 151 22.27 7.89 -0.97
C GLY A 151 21.65 7.64 -2.35
N SER A 152 21.85 6.43 -2.86
CA SER A 152 21.42 6.01 -4.20
C SER A 152 20.86 4.58 -4.17
N ILE A 153 19.82 4.34 -4.97
CA ILE A 153 19.25 3.00 -5.18
C ILE A 153 20.13 2.24 -6.16
N THR A 154 20.55 1.04 -5.80
CA THR A 154 21.36 0.15 -6.64
C THR A 154 20.51 -0.92 -7.32
N GLN A 155 19.42 -1.35 -6.68
CA GLN A 155 18.52 -2.38 -7.17
C GLN A 155 17.14 -2.25 -6.53
N LEU A 156 16.09 -2.63 -7.25
CA LEU A 156 14.76 -2.87 -6.70
C LEU A 156 14.25 -4.24 -7.15
N SER A 157 13.49 -4.91 -6.28
CA SER A 157 12.73 -6.10 -6.64
C SER A 157 11.54 -6.28 -5.72
N ILE A 158 10.42 -6.75 -6.25
CA ILE A 158 9.27 -7.21 -5.46
C ILE A 158 9.40 -8.71 -5.26
N VAL A 159 9.21 -9.18 -4.03
CA VAL A 159 9.33 -10.57 -3.62
C VAL A 159 8.03 -10.99 -2.94
N ASN A 160 7.51 -12.17 -3.30
CA ASN A 160 6.24 -12.72 -2.78
C ASN A 160 5.06 -11.73 -2.91
N ASP A 161 5.11 -10.86 -3.92
CA ASP A 161 4.12 -9.82 -4.25
C ASP A 161 3.85 -8.78 -3.15
N THR A 162 4.47 -8.91 -1.96
CA THR A 162 4.16 -8.12 -0.75
C THR A 162 5.40 -7.53 -0.08
N GLU A 163 6.61 -7.88 -0.54
CA GLU A 163 7.86 -7.31 -0.04
C GLU A 163 8.59 -6.53 -1.13
N LEU A 164 8.94 -5.28 -0.84
CA LEU A 164 9.84 -4.47 -1.66
C LEU A 164 11.25 -4.57 -1.09
N HIS A 165 12.16 -5.16 -1.88
CA HIS A 165 13.58 -5.22 -1.57
C HIS A 165 14.29 -4.09 -2.29
N ILE A 166 14.91 -3.19 -1.53
CA ILE A 166 15.61 -2.02 -2.01
C ILE A 166 17.09 -2.22 -1.73
N GLY A 167 17.92 -2.26 -2.76
CA GLY A 167 19.38 -2.15 -2.64
C GLY A 167 19.77 -0.67 -2.60
N LEU A 168 20.63 -0.30 -1.64
CA LEU A 168 21.05 1.09 -1.44
C LEU A 168 22.58 1.18 -1.31
N SER A 169 23.10 2.39 -1.52
CA SER A 169 24.50 2.74 -1.26
C SER A 169 24.63 4.23 -0.93
N GLY A 170 25.71 4.60 -0.25
CA GLY A 170 26.08 6.00 -0.06
C GLY A 170 25.20 6.78 0.92
N VAL A 171 24.48 6.11 1.82
CA VAL A 171 23.75 6.77 2.92
C VAL A 171 24.75 7.07 4.03
N ALA A 172 25.01 8.36 4.29
CA ALA A 172 26.07 8.77 5.20
C ALA A 172 25.71 8.55 6.67
N SER A 173 26.71 8.27 7.52
CA SER A 173 26.55 8.26 8.98
C SER A 173 26.14 9.64 9.51
N GLY A 174 25.34 9.68 10.57
CA GLY A 174 24.81 10.91 11.15
C GLY A 174 23.64 11.52 10.38
N SER A 175 23.04 10.76 9.45
CA SER A 175 21.92 11.22 8.63
C SER A 175 20.61 10.49 8.95
N VAL A 176 19.50 11.14 8.63
CA VAL A 176 18.16 10.55 8.66
C VAL A 176 17.74 10.29 7.22
N LEU A 177 17.65 9.01 6.86
CA LEU A 177 17.18 8.56 5.56
C LEU A 177 15.66 8.49 5.57
N THR A 178 15.01 9.22 4.67
CA THR A 178 13.59 9.11 4.39
C THR A 178 13.43 8.41 3.05
N VAL A 179 12.63 7.35 3.04
CA VAL A 179 12.29 6.56 1.86
C VAL A 179 10.81 6.79 1.56
N SER A 180 10.50 7.20 0.34
CA SER A 180 9.12 7.33 -0.15
C SER A 180 8.92 6.47 -1.40
N PHE A 181 7.65 6.18 -1.71
CA PHE A 181 7.28 5.16 -2.70
C PHE A 181 6.38 5.71 -3.82
N PRO A 182 6.77 6.80 -4.51
CA PRO A 182 5.89 7.51 -5.46
C PRO A 182 5.48 6.68 -6.69
N GLY A 183 6.19 5.60 -7.02
CA GLY A 183 5.85 4.69 -8.12
C GLY A 183 5.50 3.28 -7.68
N ILE A 184 5.33 3.03 -6.37
CA ILE A 184 4.84 1.75 -5.86
C ILE A 184 3.35 1.91 -5.55
N THR A 185 2.54 1.02 -6.10
CA THR A 185 1.09 1.06 -5.96
C THR A 185 0.52 -0.29 -5.56
N GLY A 186 -0.70 -0.31 -5.05
CA GLY A 186 -1.50 -1.54 -4.99
C GLY A 186 -1.95 -2.00 -6.37
N LEU A 187 -2.51 -3.20 -6.46
CA LEU A 187 -3.00 -3.76 -7.74
C LEU A 187 -4.12 -2.97 -8.42
N SER A 188 -4.79 -2.05 -7.71
CA SER A 188 -5.77 -1.14 -8.30
C SER A 188 -5.24 0.29 -8.42
N ASP A 189 -3.92 0.44 -8.59
CA ASP A 189 -3.19 1.70 -8.80
C ASP A 189 -3.33 2.71 -7.65
N GLN A 190 -3.49 2.22 -6.41
CA GLN A 190 -3.49 3.08 -5.23
C GLN A 190 -2.06 3.43 -4.83
N GLU A 191 -1.75 4.71 -4.79
CA GLU A 191 -0.44 5.22 -4.39
C GLU A 191 -0.21 5.06 -2.88
N ILE A 192 1.02 4.73 -2.51
CA ILE A 192 1.45 4.60 -1.12
C ILE A 192 1.98 5.96 -0.65
N GLU A 193 1.23 6.64 0.22
CA GLU A 193 1.62 7.95 0.78
C GLU A 193 2.56 7.86 2.00
N GLU A 194 2.67 6.68 2.60
CA GLU A 194 3.54 6.44 3.76
C GLU A 194 5.03 6.61 3.39
N THR A 195 5.83 6.95 4.39
CA THR A 195 7.29 7.01 4.25
C THR A 195 7.95 6.19 5.34
N LEU A 196 9.08 5.58 5.01
CA LEU A 196 9.94 4.90 5.96
C LEU A 196 11.08 5.84 6.36
N CYS A 197 11.27 6.04 7.66
CA CYS A 197 12.37 6.82 8.20
C CYS A 197 13.40 5.90 8.88
N VAL A 198 14.66 6.02 8.49
CA VAL A 198 15.77 5.21 9.01
C VAL A 198 16.87 6.15 9.50
N ARG A 199 17.21 6.05 10.78
CA ARG A 199 18.35 6.78 11.34
C ARG A 199 19.62 5.98 11.07
N VAL A 200 20.69 6.65 10.62
CA VAL A 200 21.95 6.00 10.27
C VAL A 200 23.06 6.60 11.11
N LEU A 201 23.72 5.77 11.93
CA LEU A 201 24.79 6.23 12.80
C LEU A 201 25.80 5.12 13.06
N THR A 202 26.84 5.07 12.23
CA THR A 202 27.87 4.04 12.31
C THR A 202 28.54 4.04 13.69
N GLY A 203 28.55 2.88 14.33
CA GLY A 203 29.16 2.66 15.63
C GLY A 203 28.24 2.85 16.83
N ASP A 204 26.98 3.26 16.62
CA ASP A 204 25.96 3.23 17.68
C ASP A 204 25.38 1.81 17.77
N VAL A 205 26.00 0.99 18.62
CA VAL A 205 25.61 -0.42 18.82
C VAL A 205 24.57 -0.57 19.92
N THR A 206 24.35 0.50 20.71
CA THR A 206 23.33 0.56 21.76
C THR A 206 21.98 1.03 21.24
N GLY A 207 21.95 1.73 20.11
CA GLY A 207 20.75 2.28 19.48
C GLY A 207 20.22 3.54 20.17
N ASP A 208 21.07 4.27 20.90
CA ASP A 208 20.65 5.42 21.71
C ASP A 208 20.73 6.77 20.98
N GLY A 209 21.26 6.78 19.76
CA GLY A 209 21.42 7.97 18.93
C GLY A 209 22.75 8.69 19.09
N GLN A 210 23.68 8.16 19.89
CA GLN A 210 24.96 8.80 20.22
C GLN A 210 26.11 7.80 20.30
N VAL A 211 27.13 7.98 19.45
CA VAL A 211 28.31 7.11 19.50
C VAL A 211 29.24 7.56 20.63
N ASN A 212 29.37 6.73 21.67
CA ASN A 212 30.11 7.06 22.87
C ASN A 212 30.87 5.85 23.48
N ILE A 213 31.36 6.00 24.72
CA ILE A 213 32.15 4.95 25.40
C ILE A 213 31.33 3.71 25.74
N PHE A 214 30.01 3.83 25.89
CA PHE A 214 29.13 2.70 26.14
C PHE A 214 29.08 1.77 24.92
N ASP A 215 29.08 2.30 23.70
CA ASP A 215 29.17 1.50 22.47
C ASP A 215 30.50 0.72 22.40
N LEU A 216 31.61 1.39 22.71
CA LEU A 216 32.92 0.74 22.79
C LEU A 216 32.93 -0.40 23.81
N VAL A 217 32.29 -0.21 24.97
CA VAL A 217 32.20 -1.25 26.00
C VAL A 217 31.38 -2.43 25.51
N GLN A 218 30.29 -2.21 24.77
CA GLN A 218 29.47 -3.29 24.20
C GLN A 218 30.28 -4.14 23.21
N VAL A 219 30.97 -3.51 22.24
CA VAL A 219 31.82 -4.24 21.30
C VAL A 219 32.96 -4.96 22.03
N ARG A 220 33.61 -4.29 22.99
CA ARG A 220 34.70 -4.86 23.77
C ARG A 220 34.30 -6.14 24.50
N ASN A 221 33.09 -6.18 25.06
CA ASN A 221 32.60 -7.32 25.83
C ASN A 221 32.35 -8.56 24.95
N GLU A 222 32.16 -8.36 23.64
CA GLU A 222 31.91 -9.43 22.64
C GLU A 222 33.13 -9.76 21.77
N LEU A 223 34.32 -9.25 22.14
CA LEU A 223 35.53 -9.50 21.34
C LEU A 223 35.86 -10.99 21.20
N ASN A 224 36.23 -11.35 19.97
CA ASN A 224 36.54 -12.72 19.54
C ASN A 224 35.36 -13.69 19.68
N GLN A 225 34.13 -13.17 19.81
CA GLN A 225 32.91 -13.96 19.68
C GLN A 225 32.39 -13.86 18.24
N ALA A 226 31.73 -14.91 17.78
CA ALA A 226 31.00 -14.87 16.53
C ALA A 226 29.71 -14.05 16.72
N PRO A 227 29.34 -13.20 15.74
CA PRO A 227 28.02 -12.58 15.69
C PRO A 227 26.90 -13.63 15.81
N ASN A 228 25.85 -13.28 16.54
CA ASN A 228 24.59 -14.04 16.61
C ASN A 228 23.41 -13.07 16.70
N ASP A 229 22.18 -13.59 16.73
CA ASP A 229 20.94 -12.79 16.73
C ASP A 229 20.88 -11.70 17.81
N SER A 230 21.60 -11.85 18.92
CA SER A 230 21.64 -10.86 20.00
C SER A 230 22.84 -9.91 19.96
N THR A 231 23.92 -10.30 19.30
CA THR A 231 25.21 -9.58 19.33
C THR A 231 25.65 -9.05 17.97
N PHE A 232 24.95 -9.35 16.87
CA PHE A 232 25.38 -8.99 15.52
C PHE A 232 25.61 -7.50 15.31
N THR A 233 24.93 -6.63 16.05
CA THR A 233 25.15 -5.17 15.97
C THR A 233 26.54 -4.73 16.46
N ARG A 234 27.28 -5.62 17.15
CA ARG A 234 28.65 -5.36 17.66
C ARG A 234 29.71 -5.71 16.61
N ASP A 235 29.34 -6.47 15.58
CA ASP A 235 30.09 -6.58 14.32
C ASP A 235 29.69 -5.40 13.44
N VAL A 236 30.31 -4.26 13.74
CA VAL A 236 30.03 -2.96 13.15
C VAL A 236 30.49 -2.93 11.70
N THR A 237 31.58 -3.64 11.36
CA THR A 237 32.06 -3.77 9.97
C THR A 237 31.23 -4.74 9.14
N ALA A 238 30.37 -5.55 9.78
CA ALA A 238 29.60 -6.63 9.17
C ALA A 238 30.49 -7.62 8.40
N ASP A 239 31.67 -7.92 8.93
CA ASP A 239 32.63 -8.84 8.30
C ASP A 239 32.51 -10.29 8.81
N GLY A 240 31.68 -10.51 9.83
CA GLY A 240 31.43 -11.82 10.43
C GLY A 240 32.29 -12.15 11.64
N ALA A 241 33.11 -11.21 12.14
CA ALA A 241 33.93 -11.42 13.31
C ALA A 241 33.97 -10.17 14.21
N ILE A 242 33.46 -10.28 15.44
CA ILE A 242 33.54 -9.16 16.41
C ILE A 242 34.98 -9.05 16.93
N ASN A 243 35.69 -8.02 16.50
CA ASN A 243 37.13 -7.87 16.76
C ASN A 243 37.57 -6.40 16.93
N ILE A 244 38.89 -6.16 16.90
CA ILE A 244 39.46 -4.81 17.10
C ILE A 244 39.09 -3.82 16.00
N PHE A 245 38.77 -4.28 14.79
CA PHE A 245 38.34 -3.42 13.69
C PHE A 245 36.96 -2.82 13.96
N ASP A 246 36.05 -3.54 14.62
CA ASP A 246 34.76 -2.98 15.08
C ASP A 246 34.97 -1.88 16.13
N LEU A 247 35.86 -2.12 17.09
CA LEU A 247 36.22 -1.10 18.08
C LEU A 247 36.82 0.14 17.41
N VAL A 248 37.65 -0.03 16.38
CA VAL A 248 38.20 1.08 15.61
C VAL A 248 37.09 1.80 14.84
N ALA A 249 36.11 1.08 14.29
CA ALA A 249 34.96 1.67 13.60
C ALA A 249 34.13 2.54 14.55
N VAL A 250 33.81 2.05 15.75
CA VAL A 250 33.15 2.85 16.80
C VAL A 250 34.01 4.04 17.21
N ARG A 251 35.30 3.82 17.49
CA ARG A 251 36.23 4.87 17.92
C ARG A 251 36.31 6.02 16.91
N ASN A 252 36.35 5.70 15.62
CA ASN A 252 36.44 6.70 14.55
C ASN A 252 35.17 7.55 14.41
N ASN A 253 34.04 7.11 14.99
CA ASN A 253 32.76 7.82 14.98
C ASN A 253 32.36 8.39 16.35
N LEU A 254 33.25 8.37 17.35
CA LEU A 254 32.96 8.91 18.68
C LEU A 254 32.47 10.36 18.65
N ASN A 255 31.53 10.66 19.54
CA ASN A 255 30.87 11.96 19.69
C ASN A 255 30.03 12.38 18.48
N GLN A 256 29.72 11.46 17.57
CA GLN A 256 28.67 11.67 16.57
C GLN A 256 27.31 11.34 17.16
N SER A 257 26.28 11.98 16.60
CA SER A 257 24.89 11.76 16.96
C SER A 257 24.02 11.84 15.71
N VAL A 258 22.86 11.20 15.74
CA VAL A 258 21.86 11.31 14.68
C VAL A 258 20.56 11.89 15.24
N PRO A 259 19.95 12.89 14.57
CA PRO A 259 18.64 13.41 14.94
C PRO A 259 17.56 12.31 14.98
N ALA A 260 16.45 12.60 15.66
CA ALA A 260 15.25 11.78 15.56
C ALA A 260 14.62 11.91 14.16
N CYS A 261 13.81 10.93 13.78
CA CYS A 261 12.94 11.06 12.62
C CYS A 261 11.97 12.26 12.76
N PRO A 262 11.63 12.95 11.66
CA PRO A 262 10.67 14.05 11.66
C PRO A 262 9.28 13.68 12.17
#